data_AF-I1PLX4-F1
#
_entry.id   AF-I1PLX4-F1
#
_cell.length_a   1.000
_cell.length_b   1.000
_cell.length_c   1.000
_cell.angle_alpha   90.00
_cell.angle_beta   90.00
_cell.angle_gamma   90.00
#
_symmetry.space_group_name_H-M   'P 1'
#
loop_
_entity.id
_entity.type
_entity.pdbx_description
1 polymer ?
#
loop_
_entity_poly.entity_id
_entity_poly.type
_entity_poly.pdbx_seq_one_letter_code
_entity_poly.pdbx_strand_id
1 'polypeptide(L)'
;MPVGTARTCMNGLNALSGVGLLTVPYALSEGGWVSLALLAAVAAACWYTGILLCRCMDADDAIRTYPDIGERAFGRTGRLLVSAFTYVELYLVATGFLILEGDNLDKLFPGARVTLGTVSLAGKRLFVVLVALVVAPTTWLRSLGVLAYVSATGVFASVVIVLSVLWAAAVDGVGFSGRGTTTPLRIAGLPTALGLYIFCYGGHPMFPTLYASMKRKSQFPKVYPYTHAH
;
A
#
# COMPACT_ATOMS: atom_id res chain seq x y z
N MET A 1 -22.54 -7.55 -14.15
CA MET A 1 -22.33 -6.29 -14.87
C MET A 1 -20.84 -5.95 -14.85
N PRO A 2 -20.19 -5.69 -15.99
CA PRO A 2 -18.76 -5.45 -16.03
C PRO A 2 -18.45 -4.09 -15.41
N VAL A 3 -17.75 -4.11 -14.28
CA VAL A 3 -17.31 -2.90 -13.59
C VAL A 3 -16.28 -2.18 -14.46
N GLY A 4 -16.42 -0.87 -14.61
CA GLY A 4 -15.53 -0.07 -15.45
C GLY A 4 -14.09 -0.21 -14.96
N THR A 5 -13.24 -0.83 -15.77
CA THR A 5 -11.83 -1.13 -15.50
C THR A 5 -11.03 0.05 -14.90
N ALA A 6 -11.36 1.28 -15.31
CA ALA A 6 -10.78 2.49 -14.75
C ALA A 6 -11.05 2.67 -13.24
N ARG A 7 -12.24 2.29 -12.73
CA ARG A 7 -12.56 2.39 -11.30
C ARG A 7 -11.76 1.43 -10.44
N THR A 8 -11.53 0.20 -10.91
CA THR A 8 -10.72 -0.77 -10.16
C THR A 8 -9.25 -0.34 -10.11
N CYS A 9 -8.71 0.15 -11.23
CA CYS A 9 -7.35 0.71 -11.27
C CYS A 9 -7.22 1.96 -10.40
N MET A 10 -8.18 2.89 -10.46
CA MET A 10 -8.19 4.07 -9.58
C MET A 10 -8.26 3.65 -8.12
N ASN A 11 -9.11 2.69 -7.75
CA ASN A 11 -9.21 2.23 -6.36
C ASN A 11 -7.91 1.57 -5.88
N GLY A 12 -7.25 0.77 -6.71
CA GLY A 12 -5.95 0.16 -6.39
C GLY A 12 -4.82 1.18 -6.29
N LEU A 13 -4.77 2.15 -7.23
CA LEU A 13 -3.82 3.26 -7.18
C LEU A 13 -4.07 4.15 -5.96
N ASN A 14 -5.33 4.45 -5.63
CA ASN A 14 -5.69 5.24 -4.45
C ASN A 14 -5.24 4.56 -3.15
N ALA A 15 -5.40 3.24 -3.05
CA ALA A 15 -4.95 2.47 -1.90
C ALA A 15 -3.41 2.52 -1.76
N LEU A 16 -2.66 2.39 -2.86
CA LEU A 16 -1.20 2.48 -2.87
C LEU A 16 -0.70 3.91 -2.60
N SER A 17 -1.36 4.92 -3.16
CA SER A 17 -1.03 6.33 -2.99
C SER A 17 -1.26 6.82 -1.55
N GLY A 18 -2.34 6.39 -0.90
CA GLY A 18 -2.66 6.81 0.48
C GLY A 18 -1.60 6.39 1.48
N VAL A 19 -1.10 5.16 1.37
CA VAL A 19 -0.07 4.60 2.26
C VAL A 19 1.29 5.25 1.98
N GLY A 20 1.65 5.38 0.71
CA GLY A 20 2.91 6.01 0.32
C GLY A 20 3.06 7.45 0.81
N LEU A 21 1.97 8.23 0.83
CA LEU A 21 2.00 9.64 1.25
C LEU A 21 2.41 9.85 2.71
N LEU A 22 2.03 8.94 3.61
CA LEU A 22 2.38 9.04 5.04
C LEU A 22 3.67 8.27 5.37
N THR A 23 3.87 7.14 4.72
CA THR A 23 5.00 6.26 4.99
C THR A 23 6.32 6.80 4.43
N VAL A 24 6.32 7.45 3.26
CA VAL A 24 7.55 7.99 2.64
C VAL A 24 8.18 9.12 3.48
N PRO A 25 7.43 10.13 3.97
CA PRO A 25 8.01 11.16 4.85
C PRO A 25 8.57 10.59 6.16
N TYR A 26 7.89 9.59 6.74
CA TYR A 26 8.37 8.92 7.95
C TYR A 26 9.65 8.12 7.68
N ALA A 27 9.69 7.33 6.60
CA ALA A 27 10.89 6.60 6.17
C ALA A 27 12.07 7.55 5.88
N LEU A 28 11.81 8.70 5.26
CA LEU A 28 12.80 9.74 5.03
C LEU A 28 13.33 10.32 6.35
N SER A 29 12.45 10.58 7.32
CA SER A 29 12.85 11.07 8.65
C SER A 29 13.69 10.05 9.44
N GLU A 30 13.47 8.76 9.19
CA GLU A 30 14.20 7.67 9.83
C GLU A 30 15.57 7.42 9.18
N GLY A 31 15.66 7.45 7.85
CA GLY A 31 16.88 7.16 7.09
C GLY A 31 17.75 8.37 6.76
N GLY A 32 17.22 9.59 6.82
CA GLY A 32 17.87 10.82 6.35
C GLY A 32 17.79 11.00 4.84
N TRP A 33 18.22 12.16 4.32
CA TRP A 33 18.06 12.55 2.91
C TRP A 33 18.67 11.57 1.90
N VAL A 34 19.81 10.97 2.22
CA VAL A 34 20.48 9.99 1.35
C VAL A 34 19.64 8.71 1.18
N SER A 35 18.70 8.43 2.10
CA SER A 35 17.75 7.32 1.93
C SER A 35 16.83 7.49 0.72
N LEU A 36 16.69 8.70 0.14
CA LEU A 36 15.98 8.90 -1.13
C LEU A 36 16.63 8.13 -2.29
N ALA A 37 17.94 7.90 -2.24
CA ALA A 37 18.61 7.04 -3.21
C ALA A 37 18.12 5.59 -3.10
N LEU A 38 17.85 5.11 -1.88
CA LEU A 38 17.24 3.79 -1.67
C LEU A 38 15.81 3.75 -2.20
N LEU A 39 15.02 4.81 -1.97
CA LEU A 39 13.67 4.93 -2.54
C LEU A 39 13.72 4.84 -4.08
N ALA A 40 14.64 5.57 -4.73
CA ALA A 40 14.82 5.51 -6.17
C ALA A 40 15.27 4.12 -6.66
N ALA A 41 16.16 3.45 -5.93
CA ALA A 41 16.60 2.10 -6.24
C ALA A 41 15.45 1.08 -6.13
N VAL A 42 14.64 1.17 -5.06
CA VAL A 42 13.43 0.34 -4.91
C VAL A 42 12.44 0.62 -6.03
N ALA A 43 12.18 1.89 -6.35
CA ALA A 43 11.30 2.28 -7.44
C ALA A 43 11.77 1.71 -8.80
N ALA A 44 13.08 1.76 -9.10
CA ALA A 44 13.64 1.19 -10.32
C ALA A 44 13.52 -0.35 -10.36
N ALA A 45 13.76 -1.02 -9.24
CA ALA A 45 13.60 -2.47 -9.12
C ALA A 45 12.12 -2.88 -9.30
N CYS A 46 11.19 -2.14 -8.69
CA CYS A 46 9.75 -2.33 -8.83
C CYS A 46 9.26 -2.06 -10.25
N TRP A 47 9.80 -1.03 -10.90
CA TRP A 47 9.53 -0.76 -12.30
C TRP A 47 9.94 -1.92 -13.20
N TYR A 48 11.18 -2.41 -13.02
CA TYR A 48 11.71 -3.53 -13.78
C TYR A 48 10.92 -4.83 -13.56
N THR A 49 10.61 -5.15 -12.31
CA THR A 49 9.82 -6.35 -11.96
C THR A 49 8.38 -6.24 -12.47
N GLY A 50 7.79 -5.05 -12.49
CA GLY A 50 6.50 -4.79 -13.14
C GLY A 50 6.51 -5.08 -14.66
N ILE A 51 7.58 -4.71 -15.36
CA ILE A 51 7.74 -5.04 -16.79
C ILE A 51 7.87 -6.56 -16.98
N LEU A 52 8.68 -7.22 -16.15
CA LEU A 52 8.87 -8.67 -16.22
C LEU A 52 7.52 -9.39 -16.00
N LEU A 53 6.72 -8.89 -15.07
CA LEU A 53 5.39 -9.42 -14.80
C LEU A 53 4.46 -9.30 -16.00
N CYS A 54 4.45 -8.15 -16.68
CA CYS A 54 3.68 -7.97 -17.91
C CYS A 54 4.13 -8.97 -19.00
N ARG A 55 5.45 -9.15 -19.18
CA ARG A 55 5.98 -10.12 -20.14
C ARG A 55 5.57 -11.56 -19.80
N CYS A 56 5.57 -11.94 -18.52
CA CYS A 56 5.07 -13.25 -18.10
C CYS A 56 3.60 -13.42 -18.46
N MET A 57 2.77 -12.40 -18.25
CA MET A 57 1.34 -12.45 -18.57
C MET A 57 1.05 -12.47 -20.07
N ASP A 58 1.86 -11.78 -20.88
CA ASP A 58 1.70 -11.77 -22.34
C ASP A 58 2.22 -13.07 -22.99
N ALA A 59 3.09 -13.82 -22.29
CA ALA A 59 3.64 -15.08 -22.79
C ALA A 59 2.66 -16.27 -22.71
N ASP A 60 1.68 -16.23 -21.79
CA ASP A 60 0.70 -17.31 -21.62
C ASP A 60 -0.64 -16.75 -21.11
N ASP A 61 -1.67 -16.79 -21.95
CA ASP A 61 -3.02 -16.32 -21.63
C ASP A 61 -3.69 -17.10 -20.48
N ALA A 62 -3.15 -18.27 -20.09
CA ALA A 62 -3.60 -19.01 -18.92
C ALA A 62 -3.19 -18.32 -17.61
N ILE A 63 -2.19 -17.44 -17.61
CA ILE A 63 -1.73 -16.71 -16.43
C ILE A 63 -2.72 -15.60 -16.08
N ARG A 64 -3.44 -15.76 -14.96
CA ARG A 64 -4.42 -14.78 -14.48
C ARG A 64 -4.11 -14.25 -13.09
N THR A 65 -3.34 -15.00 -12.31
CA THR A 65 -2.98 -14.67 -10.93
C THR A 65 -1.48 -14.78 -10.71
N TYR A 66 -0.97 -14.11 -9.68
CA TYR A 66 0.45 -14.16 -9.34
C TYR A 66 0.95 -15.60 -9.05
N PRO A 67 0.17 -16.48 -8.37
CA PRO A 67 0.53 -17.89 -8.24
C PRO A 67 0.61 -18.69 -9.55
N ASP A 68 -0.15 -18.33 -10.60
CA ASP A 68 -0.09 -19.04 -11.89
C ASP A 68 1.27 -18.85 -12.56
N ILE A 69 1.93 -17.71 -12.33
CA ILE A 69 3.30 -17.46 -12.80
C ILE A 69 4.27 -18.43 -12.12
N GLY A 70 4.11 -18.62 -10.80
CA GLY A 70 4.88 -19.61 -10.03
C GLY A 70 4.62 -21.04 -10.51
N GLU A 71 3.37 -21.37 -10.86
CA GLU A 71 3.02 -22.66 -11.46
C GLU A 71 3.71 -22.88 -12.79
N ARG A 72 3.73 -21.85 -13.64
CA ARG A 72 4.29 -21.96 -14.98
C ARG A 72 5.82 -22.10 -14.97
N ALA A 73 6.48 -21.48 -13.99
CA ALA A 73 7.94 -21.52 -13.84
C ALA A 73 8.45 -22.77 -13.10
N PHE A 74 7.77 -23.19 -12.02
CA PHE A 74 8.27 -24.23 -11.11
C PHE A 74 7.24 -25.34 -10.82
N GLY A 75 6.15 -25.42 -11.58
CA GLY A 75 5.08 -26.37 -11.38
C GLY A 75 4.28 -26.14 -10.09
N ARG A 76 3.58 -27.18 -9.64
CA ARG A 76 2.66 -27.10 -8.49
C ARG A 76 3.31 -26.59 -7.20
N THR A 77 4.59 -26.91 -6.98
CA THR A 77 5.34 -26.42 -5.81
C THR A 77 5.54 -24.91 -5.86
N GLY A 78 5.86 -24.35 -7.03
CA GLY A 78 5.96 -22.91 -7.23
C GLY A 78 4.65 -22.19 -6.95
N ARG A 79 3.54 -22.74 -7.43
CA ARG A 79 2.19 -22.20 -7.13
C ARG A 79 1.92 -22.12 -5.64
N LEU A 80 2.22 -23.19 -4.91
CA LEU A 80 1.98 -23.26 -3.47
C LEU A 80 2.83 -22.24 -2.71
N LEU A 81 4.12 -22.14 -3.03
CA LEU A 81 5.03 -21.20 -2.39
C LEU A 81 4.62 -19.76 -2.66
N VAL A 82 4.36 -19.39 -3.92
CA VAL A 82 3.93 -18.03 -4.28
C VAL A 82 2.61 -17.69 -3.60
N SER A 83 1.64 -18.62 -3.58
CA SER A 83 0.38 -18.41 -2.87
C SER A 83 0.61 -18.17 -1.37
N ALA A 84 1.44 -18.98 -0.73
CA ALA A 84 1.74 -18.84 0.70
C ALA A 84 2.37 -17.47 1.01
N PHE A 85 3.37 -17.04 0.24
CA PHE A 85 3.98 -15.72 0.42
C PHE A 85 2.98 -14.59 0.21
N THR A 86 2.15 -14.64 -0.84
CA THR A 86 1.12 -13.62 -1.09
C THR A 86 0.09 -13.56 0.06
N TYR A 87 -0.36 -14.70 0.60
CA TYR A 87 -1.30 -14.70 1.72
C TYR A 87 -0.68 -14.17 3.02
N VAL A 88 0.56 -14.56 3.32
CA VAL A 88 1.30 -14.04 4.47
C VAL A 88 1.51 -12.54 4.34
N GLU A 89 1.90 -12.06 3.17
CA GLU A 89 2.06 -10.63 2.87
C GLU A 89 0.76 -9.86 3.10
N LEU A 90 -0.36 -10.32 2.51
CA LEU A 90 -1.68 -9.69 2.70
C LEU A 90 -2.10 -9.65 4.17
N TYR A 91 -1.84 -10.73 4.92
CA TYR A 91 -2.13 -10.79 6.36
C TYR A 91 -1.29 -9.79 7.16
N LEU A 92 0.02 -9.71 6.89
CA LEU A 92 0.93 -8.77 7.55
C LEU A 92 0.58 -7.33 7.22
N VAL A 93 0.25 -7.02 5.96
CA VAL A 93 -0.22 -5.70 5.51
C VAL A 93 -1.50 -5.31 6.26
N ALA A 94 -2.50 -6.18 6.29
CA ALA A 94 -3.76 -5.93 6.98
C ALA A 94 -3.56 -5.69 8.48
N THR A 95 -2.74 -6.53 9.12
CA THR A 95 -2.37 -6.37 10.54
C THR A 95 -1.64 -5.06 10.78
N GLY A 96 -0.73 -4.67 9.89
CA GLY A 96 0.00 -3.40 9.94
C GLY A 96 -0.94 -2.19 9.92
N PHE A 97 -1.96 -2.18 9.06
CA PHE A 97 -2.96 -1.11 9.05
C PHE A 97 -3.78 -1.05 10.35
N LEU A 98 -4.21 -2.19 10.88
CA LEU A 98 -4.94 -2.21 12.16
C LEU A 98 -4.10 -1.64 13.30
N ILE A 99 -2.81 -1.97 13.35
CA ILE A 99 -1.87 -1.43 14.34
C ILE A 99 -1.70 0.08 14.16
N LEU A 100 -1.51 0.53 12.92
CA LEU A 100 -1.32 1.94 12.58
C LEU A 100 -2.53 2.79 12.99
N GLU A 101 -3.74 2.35 12.61
CA GLU A 101 -4.99 3.02 13.00
C GLU A 101 -5.17 3.02 14.52
N GLY A 102 -4.86 1.90 15.18
CA GLY A 102 -4.89 1.79 16.63
C GLY A 102 -3.93 2.77 17.33
N ASP A 103 -2.71 2.91 16.83
CA ASP A 103 -1.71 3.86 17.34
C ASP A 103 -2.12 5.31 17.09
N ASN A 104 -2.71 5.61 15.93
CA ASN A 104 -3.17 6.95 15.60
C ASN A 104 -4.36 7.37 16.47
N LEU A 105 -5.34 6.49 16.66
CA LEU A 105 -6.51 6.78 17.51
C LEU A 105 -6.14 6.89 18.99
N ASP A 106 -5.20 6.09 19.48
CA ASP A 106 -4.70 6.20 20.86
C ASP A 106 -4.04 7.55 21.12
N LYS A 107 -3.31 8.10 20.13
CA LYS A 107 -2.73 9.45 20.20
C LYS A 107 -3.78 10.56 20.14
N LEU A 108 -4.85 10.37 19.37
CA LEU A 108 -5.93 11.36 19.24
C LEU A 108 -6.85 11.38 20.47
N PHE A 109 -7.08 10.22 21.10
CA PHE A 109 -7.97 10.05 22.24
C PHE A 109 -7.23 9.39 23.42
N PRO A 110 -6.22 10.08 23.99
CA PRO A 110 -5.42 9.51 25.07
C PRO A 110 -6.30 9.23 26.29
N GLY A 111 -6.15 8.04 26.88
CA GLY A 111 -6.87 7.64 28.08
C GLY A 111 -8.26 7.05 27.85
N ALA A 112 -8.66 6.78 26.60
CA ALA A 112 -9.89 6.06 26.30
C ALA A 112 -9.87 4.63 26.89
N ARG A 113 -10.93 4.27 27.61
CA ARG A 113 -11.11 2.97 28.25
C ARG A 113 -12.56 2.52 28.13
N VAL A 114 -12.75 1.25 27.83
CA VAL A 114 -14.05 0.59 27.82
C VAL A 114 -13.96 -0.66 28.68
N THR A 115 -14.81 -0.74 29.69
CA THR A 115 -14.91 -1.90 30.57
C THR A 115 -16.16 -2.68 30.19
N LEU A 116 -15.98 -3.88 29.64
CA LEU A 116 -17.05 -4.82 29.28
C LEU A 116 -17.00 -6.00 30.26
N GLY A 117 -17.81 -5.94 31.31
CA GLY A 117 -17.83 -6.96 32.36
C GLY A 117 -16.47 -7.07 33.07
N THR A 118 -15.84 -8.25 33.02
CA THR A 118 -14.50 -8.51 33.62
C THR A 118 -13.33 -8.11 32.71
N VAL A 119 -13.59 -7.76 31.45
CA VAL A 119 -12.54 -7.40 30.47
C VAL A 119 -12.48 -5.88 30.33
N SER A 120 -11.34 -5.29 30.73
CA SER A 120 -11.03 -3.88 30.52
C SER A 120 -10.14 -3.73 29.29
N LEU A 121 -10.67 -3.11 28.24
CA LEU A 121 -9.93 -2.73 27.03
C LEU A 121 -9.55 -1.24 27.15
N ALA A 122 -8.26 -0.95 27.09
CA ALA A 122 -7.72 0.39 27.27
C ALA A 122 -6.68 0.72 26.19
N GLY A 123 -6.65 2.00 25.80
CA GLY A 123 -5.68 2.57 24.87
C GLY A 123 -5.63 1.86 23.51
N LYS A 124 -4.42 1.66 22.97
CA LYS A 124 -4.18 1.00 21.67
C LYS A 124 -5.02 -0.26 21.42
N ARG A 125 -5.11 -1.18 22.40
CA ARG A 125 -5.82 -2.47 22.22
C ARG A 125 -7.31 -2.27 21.95
N LEU A 126 -7.92 -1.28 22.60
CA LEU A 126 -9.32 -0.91 22.37
C LEU A 126 -9.50 -0.44 20.93
N PHE A 127 -8.67 0.49 20.47
CA PHE A 127 -8.79 1.07 19.13
C PHE A 127 -8.51 0.06 18.02
N VAL A 128 -7.53 -0.84 18.17
CA VAL A 128 -7.29 -1.93 17.21
C VAL A 128 -8.53 -2.82 17.06
N VAL A 129 -9.16 -3.20 18.18
CA VAL A 129 -10.38 -4.03 18.16
C VAL A 129 -11.56 -3.29 17.55
N LEU A 130 -11.74 -2.00 17.89
CA LEU A 130 -12.80 -1.17 17.32
C LEU A 130 -12.65 -1.01 15.81
N VAL A 131 -11.45 -0.70 15.33
CA VAL A 131 -11.17 -0.57 13.89
C VAL A 131 -11.40 -1.91 13.19
N ALA A 132 -10.95 -3.03 13.76
CA ALA A 132 -11.21 -4.35 13.21
C ALA A 132 -12.73 -4.64 13.11
N LEU A 133 -13.52 -4.28 14.12
CA LEU A 133 -14.98 -4.41 14.11
C LEU A 133 -15.67 -3.55 13.05
N VAL A 134 -15.16 -2.33 12.82
CA VAL A 134 -15.70 -1.41 11.80
C VAL A 134 -15.31 -1.86 10.38
N VAL A 135 -14.09 -2.37 10.19
CA VAL A 135 -13.57 -2.82 8.89
C VAL A 135 -14.11 -4.20 8.53
N ALA A 136 -14.30 -5.11 9.49
CA ALA A 136 -14.82 -6.47 9.25
C ALA A 136 -16.06 -6.52 8.33
N PRO A 137 -17.15 -5.76 8.56
CA PRO A 137 -18.31 -5.78 7.67
C PRO A 137 -17.99 -5.30 6.26
N THR A 138 -17.02 -4.39 6.10
CA THR A 138 -16.61 -3.93 4.76
C THR A 138 -15.94 -5.03 3.94
N THR A 139 -15.32 -6.02 4.57
CA THR A 139 -14.73 -7.19 3.89
C THR A 139 -15.78 -8.20 3.41
N TRP A 140 -16.98 -8.20 4.00
CA TRP A 140 -18.11 -9.05 3.58
C TRP A 140 -18.98 -8.41 2.49
N LEU A 141 -18.85 -7.10 2.28
CA LEU A 141 -19.58 -6.38 1.22
C LEU A 141 -19.02 -6.75 -0.16
N ARG A 142 -19.76 -7.59 -0.90
CA ARG A 142 -19.46 -7.95 -2.29
C ARG A 142 -19.76 -6.84 -3.31
N SER A 143 -20.23 -5.66 -2.88
CA SER A 143 -20.66 -4.58 -3.78
C SER A 143 -19.51 -3.63 -4.12
N LEU A 144 -19.02 -3.71 -5.36
CA LEU A 144 -17.99 -2.81 -5.90
C LEU A 144 -18.42 -1.33 -5.95
N GLY A 145 -19.71 -1.02 -5.85
CA GLY A 145 -20.25 0.35 -5.79
C GLY A 145 -19.92 1.08 -4.49
N VAL A 146 -20.10 0.43 -3.34
CA VAL A 146 -19.77 0.99 -2.02
C VAL A 146 -18.26 1.21 -1.89
N LEU A 147 -17.46 0.26 -2.39
CA LEU A 147 -16.00 0.36 -2.38
C LEU A 147 -15.49 1.56 -3.19
N ALA A 148 -16.15 1.90 -4.30
CA ALA A 148 -15.80 3.09 -5.09
C ALA A 148 -16.11 4.39 -4.35
N TYR A 149 -17.21 4.47 -3.61
CA TYR A 149 -17.53 5.65 -2.79
C TYR A 149 -16.53 5.81 -1.64
N VAL A 150 -16.21 4.71 -0.94
CA VAL A 150 -15.19 4.69 0.13
C VAL A 150 -13.80 5.08 -0.40
N SER A 151 -13.43 4.62 -1.60
CA SER A 151 -12.17 5.03 -2.22
C SER A 151 -12.16 6.52 -2.58
N ALA A 152 -13.26 7.06 -3.11
CA ALA A 152 -13.37 8.49 -3.41
C ALA A 152 -13.26 9.36 -2.15
N THR A 153 -13.90 8.95 -1.05
CA THR A 153 -13.74 9.64 0.25
C THR A 153 -12.31 9.56 0.77
N GLY A 154 -11.63 8.41 0.57
CA GLY A 154 -10.22 8.24 0.95
C GLY A 154 -9.31 9.21 0.20
N VAL A 155 -9.49 9.37 -1.12
CA VAL A 155 -8.72 10.35 -1.92
C VAL A 155 -8.93 11.76 -1.42
N PHE A 156 -10.19 12.14 -1.18
CA PHE A 156 -10.51 13.47 -0.67
C PHE A 156 -9.82 13.71 0.68
N ALA A 157 -9.89 12.75 1.61
CA ALA A 157 -9.19 12.82 2.89
C ALA A 157 -7.67 12.96 2.71
N SER A 158 -7.05 12.18 1.82
CA SER A 158 -5.62 12.29 1.52
C SER A 158 -5.24 13.68 1.00
N VAL A 159 -6.04 14.26 0.10
CA VAL A 159 -5.82 15.62 -0.41
C VAL A 159 -5.90 16.65 0.71
N VAL A 160 -6.90 16.55 1.57
CA VAL A 160 -7.07 17.45 2.73
C VAL A 160 -5.86 17.35 3.68
N ILE A 161 -5.38 16.14 3.96
CA ILE A 161 -4.20 15.92 4.81
C ILE A 161 -2.96 16.57 4.18
N VAL A 162 -2.72 16.35 2.88
CA VAL A 162 -1.58 16.95 2.18
C VAL A 162 -1.64 18.48 2.24
N LEU A 163 -2.80 19.08 1.96
CA LEU A 163 -2.98 20.53 2.05
C LEU A 163 -2.75 21.06 3.47
N SER A 164 -3.24 20.33 4.48
CA SER A 164 -3.05 20.71 5.89
C SER A 164 -1.58 20.66 6.30
N VAL A 165 -0.84 19.64 5.88
CA VAL A 165 0.60 19.51 6.14
C VAL A 165 1.38 20.61 5.42
N LEU A 166 1.05 20.91 4.16
CA LEU A 166 1.67 22.00 3.40
C LEU A 166 1.40 23.36 4.03
N TRP A 167 0.18 23.59 4.49
CA TRP A 167 -0.19 24.82 5.21
C TRP A 167 0.63 24.96 6.50
N ALA A 168 0.65 23.93 7.34
CA ALA A 168 1.44 23.95 8.57
C ALA A 168 2.93 24.22 8.28
N ALA A 169 3.49 23.54 7.27
CA ALA A 169 4.88 23.73 6.87
C ALA A 169 5.18 25.16 6.39
N ALA A 170 4.29 25.78 5.61
CA ALA A 170 4.52 27.08 4.97
C ALA A 170 4.12 28.28 5.84
N VAL A 171 3.07 28.15 6.65
CA VAL A 171 2.42 29.26 7.38
C VAL A 171 2.72 29.19 8.87
N ASP A 172 2.63 28.00 9.49
CA ASP A 172 2.84 27.85 10.94
C ASP A 172 4.32 27.72 11.32
N GLY A 173 5.24 27.85 10.36
CA GLY A 173 6.68 27.88 10.60
C GLY A 173 7.28 26.55 11.09
N VAL A 174 6.52 25.45 11.07
CA VAL A 174 7.03 24.10 11.42
C VAL A 174 7.91 23.49 10.31
N GLY A 175 8.05 24.19 9.17
CA GLY A 175 8.90 23.79 8.05
C GLY A 175 10.40 23.78 8.40
N PHE A 176 11.08 22.72 7.97
CA PHE A 176 12.55 22.54 7.94
C PHE A 176 13.34 22.72 9.26
N SER A 177 12.68 22.88 10.40
CA SER A 177 13.33 23.08 11.71
C SER A 177 13.41 21.79 12.58
N GLY A 178 12.95 20.65 12.06
CA GLY A 178 12.87 19.38 12.78
C GLY A 178 14.17 18.55 12.80
N ARG A 179 14.29 17.63 13.75
CA ARG A 179 15.45 16.75 14.05
C ARG A 179 16.09 15.98 12.87
N GLY A 180 15.46 15.96 11.68
CA GLY A 180 15.92 15.28 10.47
C GLY A 180 16.40 16.19 9.33
N THR A 181 16.30 17.52 9.45
CA THR A 181 16.63 18.43 8.33
C THR A 181 18.12 18.59 8.07
N THR A 182 18.95 18.33 9.07
CA THR A 182 20.42 18.48 9.00
C THR A 182 21.17 17.16 8.89
N THR A 183 20.51 16.00 9.09
CA THR A 183 21.20 14.70 9.08
C THR A 183 21.16 14.10 7.68
N PRO A 184 22.30 14.03 6.96
CA PRO A 184 22.32 13.53 5.59
C PRO A 184 21.99 12.04 5.52
N LEU A 185 22.44 11.24 6.49
CA LEU A 185 22.23 9.80 6.52
C LEU A 185 22.18 9.28 7.96
N ARG A 186 21.22 8.41 8.26
CA ARG A 186 21.11 7.73 9.54
C ARG A 186 21.12 6.22 9.34
N ILE A 187 22.31 5.62 9.41
CA ILE A 187 22.54 4.19 9.11
C ILE A 187 21.64 3.28 9.96
N ALA A 188 21.48 3.60 11.25
CA ALA A 188 20.62 2.83 12.16
C ALA A 188 19.14 2.81 11.74
N GLY A 189 18.67 3.85 11.03
CA GLY A 189 17.30 3.93 10.52
C GLY A 189 17.13 3.43 9.08
N LEU A 190 18.22 3.07 8.38
CA LEU A 190 18.13 2.58 7.01
C LEU A 190 17.32 1.29 6.85
N PRO A 191 17.43 0.27 7.74
CA PRO A 191 16.61 -0.93 7.62
C PRO A 191 15.11 -0.61 7.72
N THR A 192 14.74 0.29 8.64
CA THR A 192 13.35 0.76 8.80
C THR A 192 12.90 1.53 7.57
N ALA A 193 13.71 2.48 7.07
CA ALA A 193 13.38 3.25 5.87
C ALA A 193 13.22 2.35 4.63
N LEU A 194 14.13 1.39 4.43
CA LEU A 194 14.08 0.42 3.34
C LEU A 194 12.82 -0.45 3.41
N GLY A 195 12.49 -1.00 4.59
CA GLY A 195 11.29 -1.81 4.78
C GLY A 195 10.01 -1.03 4.46
N LEU A 196 9.95 0.23 4.88
CA LEU A 196 8.82 1.12 4.61
C LEU A 196 8.73 1.51 3.13
N TYR A 197 9.85 1.75 2.44
CA TYR A 197 9.85 2.00 1.00
C TYR A 197 9.41 0.76 0.23
N ILE A 198 9.92 -0.43 0.53
CA ILE A 198 9.50 -1.68 -0.10
C ILE A 198 8.00 -1.92 0.12
N PHE A 199 7.50 -1.68 1.33
CA PHE A 199 6.08 -1.77 1.64
C PHE A 199 5.21 -0.86 0.77
N CYS A 200 5.65 0.39 0.52
CA CYS A 200 4.94 1.31 -0.38
C CYS A 200 4.82 0.78 -1.82
N TYR A 201 5.79 -0.04 -2.26
CA TYR A 201 5.80 -0.65 -3.59
C TYR A 201 5.30 -2.12 -3.60
N GLY A 202 4.72 -2.61 -2.50
CA GLY A 202 4.20 -3.97 -2.32
C GLY A 202 2.93 -4.32 -3.12
N GLY A 203 2.74 -3.73 -4.31
CA GLY A 203 1.55 -3.94 -5.14
C GLY A 203 1.65 -5.14 -6.09
N HIS A 204 2.84 -5.69 -6.33
CA HIS A 204 3.14 -6.66 -7.39
C HIS A 204 2.23 -7.90 -7.42
N PRO A 205 1.86 -8.53 -6.29
CA PRO A 205 0.96 -9.69 -6.32
C PRO A 205 -0.45 -9.37 -6.85
N MET A 206 -0.87 -8.11 -6.78
CA MET A 206 -2.19 -7.66 -7.25
C MET A 206 -2.22 -7.35 -8.75
N PHE A 207 -1.05 -7.11 -9.37
CA PHE A 207 -0.95 -6.70 -10.77
C PHE A 207 -1.60 -7.70 -11.74
N PRO A 208 -1.38 -9.03 -11.64
CA PRO A 208 -1.94 -9.95 -12.63
C PRO A 208 -3.46 -10.02 -12.56
N THR A 209 -4.01 -10.03 -11.35
CA THR A 209 -5.46 -10.01 -11.13
C THR A 209 -6.09 -8.72 -11.69
N LEU A 210 -5.42 -7.58 -11.49
CA LEU A 210 -5.81 -6.30 -12.08
C LEU A 210 -5.76 -6.34 -13.60
N TYR A 211 -4.65 -6.80 -14.17
CA TYR A 211 -4.43 -6.87 -15.62
C TYR A 211 -5.44 -7.81 -16.31
N ALA A 212 -5.68 -8.99 -15.75
CA ALA A 212 -6.66 -9.96 -16.24
C ALA A 212 -8.10 -9.44 -16.16
N SER A 213 -8.40 -8.55 -15.21
CA SER A 213 -9.71 -7.92 -15.05
C SER A 213 -9.96 -6.75 -16.02
N MET A 214 -8.98 -6.37 -16.84
CA MET A 214 -9.11 -5.26 -17.78
C MET A 214 -9.79 -5.65 -19.08
N LYS A 215 -10.83 -4.90 -19.47
CA LYS A 215 -11.51 -5.08 -20.76
C LYS A 215 -10.65 -4.71 -21.97
N ARG A 216 -9.63 -3.85 -21.79
CA ARG A 216 -8.68 -3.46 -22.84
C ARG A 216 -7.26 -3.57 -22.29
N LYS A 217 -6.64 -4.74 -22.49
CA LYS A 217 -5.24 -5.01 -22.12
C LYS A 217 -4.28 -3.97 -22.74
N SER A 218 -4.61 -3.42 -23.92
CA SER A 218 -3.83 -2.38 -24.64
C SER A 218 -3.77 -0.99 -23.99
N GLN A 219 -4.48 -0.73 -22.88
CA GLN A 219 -4.38 0.53 -22.14
C GLN A 219 -3.31 0.50 -21.04
N PHE A 220 -2.84 -0.68 -20.63
CA PHE A 220 -1.78 -0.83 -19.62
C PHE A 220 -0.39 -0.41 -20.14
N PRO A 221 0.01 -0.73 -21.39
CA PRO A 221 1.31 -0.34 -21.92
C PRO A 221 1.43 1.16 -22.21
N LYS A 222 0.34 1.95 -22.19
CA LYS A 222 0.46 3.42 -22.37
C LYS A 222 1.19 4.13 -21.22
N VAL A 223 1.44 3.42 -20.11
CA VAL A 223 2.32 3.86 -19.02
C VAL A 223 3.76 3.32 -19.19
N TYR A 224 3.99 2.35 -20.10
CA TYR A 224 5.28 1.73 -20.38
C TYR A 224 5.65 1.90 -21.87
N PRO A 225 6.34 3.00 -22.25
CA PRO A 225 6.57 3.35 -23.67
C PRO A 225 7.47 2.40 -24.47
N TYR A 226 7.87 1.24 -23.95
CA TYR A 226 8.90 0.39 -24.57
C TYR A 226 8.50 -1.05 -24.93
N THR A 227 7.23 -1.45 -24.83
CA THR A 227 6.83 -2.85 -25.09
C THR A 227 6.24 -3.12 -26.48
N HIS A 228 6.61 -2.31 -27.48
CA HIS A 228 6.37 -2.64 -28.89
C HIS A 228 7.65 -2.45 -29.71
N ALA A 229 8.59 -3.39 -29.57
CA ALA A 229 9.61 -3.64 -30.58
C ALA A 229 10.06 -5.10 -30.49
N HIS A 230 9.74 -5.84 -31.56
CA HIS A 230 10.11 -7.21 -31.91
C HIS A 230 9.22 -8.33 -31.34
#